data_AF-A0A2A6E327-F1
#
_entry.id   AF-A0A2A6E327-F1
#
_cell.length_a   1.000
_cell.length_b   1.000
_cell.length_c   1.000
_cell.angle_alpha   90.00
_cell.angle_beta   90.00
_cell.angle_gamma   90.00
#
_symmetry.space_group_name_H-M   'P 1'
#
loop_
_entity.id
_entity.type
_entity.pdbx_description
1 polymer ?
#
loop_
_entity_poly.entity_id
_entity_poly.type
_entity_poly.pdbx_seq_one_letter_code
_entity_poly.pdbx_strand_id
1 'polypeptide(L)'
;MKIRKAYLIDGLFEDLCQVVLEFYLQRAEYFKVRFPSDEELGCGKDDFLSLDEIKVSEWAGMSGAIEVFGLLTPESRSLFTSNRLWDYEFLAGTETLLHVSDFSVRMVFVTPEEQRELDGIGIDIGRWIPVDLNVSHPPRTFVVPFSDHEVAHLRESLYEGLKKHGDSDHEK
;
A
#
# COMPACT_ATOMS: atom_id res chain seq x y z
N MET A 1 -8.01 9.05 17.36
CA MET A 1 -7.75 9.00 15.90
C MET A 1 -6.53 9.86 15.65
N LYS A 2 -5.42 9.28 15.19
CA LYS A 2 -4.22 10.06 14.88
C LYS A 2 -4.39 10.66 13.49
N ILE A 3 -3.97 11.91 13.29
CA ILE A 3 -3.98 12.51 11.95
C ILE A 3 -2.79 11.92 11.18
N ARG A 4 -3.07 11.15 10.13
CA ARG A 4 -2.09 10.59 9.21
C ARG A 4 -2.08 11.41 7.93
N LYS A 5 -0.89 11.70 7.40
CA LYS A 5 -0.69 12.25 6.07
C LYS A 5 -0.35 11.11 5.11
N ALA A 6 -0.96 11.12 3.93
CA ALA A 6 -0.66 10.15 2.89
C ALA A 6 0.48 10.65 2.01
N TYR A 7 1.38 9.74 1.66
CA TYR A 7 2.47 9.98 0.75
C TYR A 7 2.58 8.83 -0.24
N LEU A 8 2.85 9.15 -1.48
CA LEU A 8 3.33 8.18 -2.46
C LEU A 8 4.85 8.16 -2.43
N ILE A 9 5.41 6.97 -2.32
CA ILE A 9 6.85 6.74 -2.43
C ILE A 9 7.18 6.56 -3.91
N ASP A 10 7.97 7.49 -4.45
CA ASP A 10 8.54 7.41 -5.79
C ASP A 10 10.08 7.45 -5.71
N GLY A 11 10.76 6.73 -6.59
CA GLY A 11 12.22 6.76 -6.74
C GLY A 11 13.05 6.30 -5.52
N LEU A 12 12.47 5.57 -4.56
CA LEU A 12 13.20 5.04 -3.41
C LEU A 12 14.00 3.77 -3.82
N PHE A 13 15.28 3.70 -3.43
CA PHE A 13 16.11 2.50 -3.64
C PHE A 13 15.47 1.26 -2.98
N GLU A 14 15.67 0.08 -3.56
CA GLU A 14 15.07 -1.18 -3.07
C GLU A 14 15.40 -1.47 -1.60
N ASP A 15 16.66 -1.28 -1.19
CA ASP A 15 17.09 -1.48 0.20
C ASP A 15 16.32 -0.58 1.19
N LEU A 16 16.05 0.66 0.79
CA LEU A 16 15.26 1.59 1.61
C LEU A 16 13.78 1.23 1.58
N CYS A 17 13.27 0.64 0.49
CA CYS A 17 11.91 0.11 0.45
C CYS A 17 11.73 -1.02 1.46
N GLN A 18 12.73 -1.89 1.61
CA GLN A 18 12.72 -2.95 2.60
C GLN A 18 12.69 -2.39 4.03
N VAL A 19 13.48 -1.35 4.32
CA VAL A 19 13.46 -0.67 5.63
C VAL A 19 12.08 -0.09 5.94
N VAL A 20 11.43 0.56 4.96
CA VAL A 20 10.06 1.10 5.13
C VAL A 20 9.04 -0.03 5.34
N LEU A 21 9.16 -1.13 4.58
CA LEU A 21 8.30 -2.30 4.73
C LEU A 21 8.39 -2.86 6.15
N GLU A 22 9.60 -3.09 6.64
CA GLU A 22 9.86 -3.61 7.99
C GLU A 22 9.35 -2.67 9.08
N PHE A 23 9.54 -1.36 8.89
CA PHE A 23 9.02 -0.34 9.81
C PHE A 23 7.50 -0.48 10.01
N TYR A 24 6.74 -0.70 8.94
CA TYR A 24 5.29 -0.85 9.02
C TYR A 24 4.84 -2.26 9.43
N LEU A 25 5.54 -3.31 8.99
CA LEU A 25 5.30 -4.68 9.46
C LEU A 25 5.36 -4.78 10.99
N GLN A 26 6.30 -4.07 11.61
CA GLN A 26 6.44 -4.08 13.07
C GLN A 26 5.28 -3.41 13.81
N ARG A 27 4.60 -2.45 13.17
CA ARG A 27 3.54 -1.61 13.77
C ARG A 27 2.13 -2.09 13.45
N ALA A 28 1.98 -2.81 12.35
CA ALA A 28 0.71 -3.30 11.89
C ALA A 28 0.23 -4.50 12.72
N GLU A 29 -1.08 -4.55 12.91
CA GLU A 29 -1.81 -5.59 13.64
C GLU A 29 -2.45 -6.59 12.67
N TYR A 30 -2.91 -6.09 11.51
CA TYR A 30 -3.62 -6.87 10.51
C TYR A 30 -3.04 -6.62 9.12
N PHE A 31 -3.32 -7.56 8.22
CA PHE A 31 -3.03 -7.43 6.81
C PHE A 31 -4.29 -7.63 5.95
N LYS A 32 -4.23 -7.09 4.74
CA LYS A 32 -5.03 -7.53 3.59
C LYS A 32 -4.08 -7.86 2.46
N VAL A 33 -4.25 -8.98 1.80
CA VAL A 33 -3.55 -9.30 0.54
C VAL A 33 -4.60 -9.61 -0.51
N ARG A 34 -4.41 -9.07 -1.71
CA ARG A 34 -5.34 -9.26 -2.82
C ARG A 34 -4.64 -10.06 -3.91
N PHE A 35 -5.30 -11.13 -4.33
CA PHE A 35 -4.81 -12.01 -5.37
C PHE A 35 -5.76 -11.91 -6.57
N PRO A 36 -5.28 -11.36 -7.71
CA PRO A 36 -5.99 -11.44 -8.97
C PRO A 36 -6.33 -12.90 -9.34
N SER A 37 -7.28 -13.08 -10.26
CA SER A 37 -7.58 -14.40 -10.84
C SER A 37 -6.48 -14.91 -11.76
N ASP A 38 -5.57 -14.03 -12.19
CA ASP A 38 -4.39 -14.38 -12.98
C ASP A 38 -3.35 -15.11 -12.13
N GLU A 39 -2.97 -16.32 -12.53
CA GLU A 39 -1.99 -17.16 -11.82
C GLU A 39 -0.59 -16.52 -11.80
N GLU A 40 -0.21 -15.75 -12.81
CA GLU A 40 1.10 -15.08 -12.87
C GLU A 40 1.24 -13.98 -11.81
N LEU A 41 0.10 -13.45 -11.34
CA LEU A 41 0.02 -12.41 -10.30
C LEU A 41 -0.29 -12.98 -8.91
N GLY A 42 -0.51 -14.30 -8.81
CA GLY A 42 -0.93 -15.01 -7.60
C GLY A 42 0.20 -15.51 -6.71
N CYS A 43 1.42 -14.97 -6.82
CA CYS A 43 2.57 -15.42 -6.03
C CYS A 43 2.27 -15.39 -4.52
N GLY A 44 2.54 -16.50 -3.82
CA GLY A 44 2.30 -16.65 -2.38
C GLY A 44 0.84 -16.92 -1.99
N LYS A 45 -0.11 -16.97 -2.93
CA LYS A 45 -1.55 -17.18 -2.64
C LYS A 45 -1.81 -18.39 -1.77
N ASP A 46 -1.26 -19.54 -2.13
CA ASP A 46 -1.49 -20.79 -1.38
C ASP A 46 -0.89 -20.72 0.04
N ASP A 47 0.26 -20.05 0.20
CA ASP A 47 0.87 -19.84 1.52
C ASP A 47 -0.05 -18.99 2.41
N PHE A 48 -0.59 -17.89 1.88
CA PHE A 48 -1.54 -17.05 2.61
C PHE A 48 -2.85 -17.75 2.93
N LEU A 49 -3.33 -18.63 2.04
CA LEU A 49 -4.53 -19.44 2.26
C LEU A 49 -4.31 -20.56 3.28
N SER A 50 -3.06 -20.93 3.54
CA SER A 50 -2.71 -21.94 4.54
C SER A 50 -2.61 -21.40 5.98
N LEU A 51 -2.62 -20.08 6.15
CA LEU A 51 -2.54 -19.43 7.46
C LEU A 51 -3.79 -19.69 8.29
N ASP A 52 -3.59 -19.85 9.60
CA ASP A 52 -4.69 -19.94 10.57
C ASP A 52 -5.41 -18.60 10.73
N GLU A 53 -6.70 -18.66 11.11
CA GLU A 53 -7.54 -17.51 11.48
C GLU A 53 -7.70 -16.40 10.41
N ILE A 54 -7.47 -16.74 9.13
CA ILE A 54 -7.74 -15.83 8.02
C ILE A 54 -9.23 -15.75 7.67
N LYS A 55 -9.59 -14.65 7.01
CA LYS A 55 -10.88 -14.47 6.33
C LYS A 55 -10.59 -14.29 4.85
N VAL A 56 -11.36 -15.00 4.02
CA VAL A 56 -11.29 -14.87 2.57
C VAL A 56 -12.62 -14.33 2.07
N SER A 57 -12.55 -13.32 1.21
CA SER A 57 -13.71 -12.74 0.53
C SER A 57 -13.38 -12.48 -0.94
N GLU A 58 -14.41 -12.27 -1.75
CA GLU A 58 -14.21 -11.78 -3.11
C GLU A 58 -13.61 -10.37 -3.08
N TRP A 59 -12.65 -10.11 -3.97
CA TRP A 59 -12.15 -8.75 -4.16
C TRP A 59 -13.18 -7.96 -4.98
N ALA A 60 -13.83 -7.01 -4.32
CA ALA A 60 -14.77 -6.10 -4.95
C ALA A 60 -14.13 -5.42 -6.18
N GLY A 61 -14.84 -5.46 -7.32
CA GLY A 61 -14.37 -4.86 -8.57
C GLY A 61 -13.66 -5.82 -9.53
N MET A 62 -13.16 -6.97 -9.05
CA MET A 62 -12.39 -7.90 -9.88
C MET A 62 -12.93 -9.34 -9.79
N SER A 63 -13.60 -9.77 -10.86
CA SER A 63 -14.21 -11.11 -10.94
C SER A 63 -13.18 -12.23 -10.78
N GLY A 64 -13.47 -13.18 -9.89
CA GLY A 64 -12.62 -14.34 -9.60
C GLY A 64 -11.38 -14.03 -8.76
N ALA A 65 -11.15 -12.76 -8.39
CA ALA A 65 -10.08 -12.37 -7.50
C ALA A 65 -10.53 -12.41 -6.04
N ILE A 66 -9.58 -12.60 -5.13
CA ILE A 66 -9.85 -12.75 -3.70
C ILE A 66 -9.07 -11.72 -2.86
N GLU A 67 -9.65 -11.34 -1.74
CA GLU A 67 -8.98 -10.63 -0.65
C GLU A 67 -8.84 -11.59 0.54
N VAL A 68 -7.61 -11.71 1.06
CA VAL A 68 -7.30 -12.45 2.27
C VAL A 68 -6.99 -11.45 3.37
N PHE A 69 -7.75 -11.49 4.45
CA PHE A 69 -7.58 -10.66 5.64
C PHE A 69 -7.17 -11.53 6.83
N GLY A 70 -6.19 -11.08 7.61
CA GLY A 70 -5.74 -11.82 8.78
C GLY A 70 -4.91 -10.99 9.76
N LEU A 71 -4.56 -11.61 10.88
CA LEU A 71 -3.64 -11.05 11.86
C LEU A 71 -2.19 -11.11 11.37
N LEU A 72 -1.40 -10.08 11.68
CA LEU A 72 0.05 -10.08 11.41
C LEU A 72 0.82 -10.84 12.49
N THR A 73 0.77 -12.17 12.42
CA THR A 73 1.57 -13.10 13.21
C THR A 73 3.01 -13.16 12.69
N PRO A 74 3.97 -13.73 13.46
CA PRO A 74 5.33 -13.95 12.97
C PRO A 74 5.38 -14.75 11.66
N GLU A 75 4.49 -15.74 11.52
CA GLU A 75 4.36 -16.56 10.31
C GLU A 75 3.89 -15.72 9.12
N SER A 76 2.77 -15.00 9.25
CA SER A 76 2.25 -14.20 8.13
C SER A 76 3.19 -13.05 7.75
N ARG A 77 3.90 -12.44 8.72
CA ARG A 77 4.97 -11.45 8.46
C ARG A 77 6.08 -11.99 7.56
N SER A 78 6.49 -13.25 7.75
CA SER A 78 7.54 -13.86 6.93
C SER A 78 7.14 -14.03 5.46
N LEU A 79 5.84 -14.14 5.18
CA LEU A 79 5.34 -14.25 3.81
C LEU A 79 5.50 -12.93 3.03
N PHE A 80 5.38 -11.78 3.70
CA PHE A 80 5.57 -10.46 3.07
C PHE A 80 7.01 -10.18 2.67
N THR A 81 7.98 -10.81 3.35
CA THR A 81 9.41 -10.69 3.00
C THR A 81 9.87 -11.76 2.02
N SER A 82 9.12 -12.86 1.89
CA SER A 82 9.50 -14.02 1.07
C SER A 82 8.80 -14.04 -0.29
N ASN A 83 7.67 -13.33 -0.44
CA ASN A 83 6.87 -13.33 -1.64
C ASN A 83 6.84 -11.95 -2.31
N ARG A 84 6.84 -11.93 -3.64
CA ARG A 84 6.60 -10.72 -4.43
C ARG A 84 5.10 -10.55 -4.67
N LEU A 85 4.44 -9.88 -3.74
CA LEU A 85 2.98 -9.70 -3.75
C LEU A 85 2.54 -8.57 -4.67
N TRP A 86 1.44 -8.78 -5.39
CA TRP A 86 0.84 -7.80 -6.30
C TRP A 86 0.23 -6.61 -5.56
N ASP A 87 -0.66 -6.88 -4.60
CA ASP A 87 -1.43 -5.87 -3.89
C ASP A 87 -1.68 -6.28 -2.43
N TYR A 88 -1.35 -5.40 -1.48
CA TYR A 88 -1.55 -5.63 -0.06
C TYR A 88 -1.57 -4.35 0.78
N GLU A 89 -2.21 -4.44 1.95
CA GLU A 89 -2.29 -3.39 2.95
C GLU A 89 -1.87 -3.89 4.33
N PHE A 90 -1.26 -2.99 5.09
CA PHE A 90 -1.02 -3.14 6.52
C PHE A 90 -1.90 -2.19 7.32
N LEU A 91 -2.48 -2.71 8.40
CA LEU A 91 -3.51 -2.03 9.18
C LEU A 91 -3.16 -2.05 10.67
N ALA A 92 -3.45 -0.95 11.38
CA ALA A 92 -3.55 -0.91 12.84
C ALA A 92 -4.98 -0.51 13.22
N GLY A 93 -5.72 -1.42 13.86
CA GLY A 93 -7.18 -1.32 13.96
C GLY A 93 -7.83 -1.17 12.57
N THR A 94 -8.44 -0.01 12.31
CA THR A 94 -9.06 0.32 11.01
C THR A 94 -8.24 1.31 10.17
N GLU A 95 -7.05 1.70 10.63
CA GLU A 95 -6.19 2.67 9.94
C GLU A 95 -5.21 1.94 9.03
N THR A 96 -5.19 2.27 7.73
CA THR A 96 -4.14 1.83 6.80
C THR A 96 -2.84 2.55 7.11
N LEU A 97 -1.75 1.79 7.17
CA LEU A 97 -0.39 2.26 7.43
C LEU A 97 0.45 2.28 6.17
N LEU A 98 0.34 1.21 5.38
CA LEU A 98 1.02 0.99 4.12
C LEU A 98 0.03 0.32 3.17
N HIS A 99 0.04 0.74 1.92
CA HIS A 99 -0.60 0.08 0.80
C HIS A 99 0.44 -0.08 -0.30
N VAL A 100 0.59 -1.30 -0.81
CA VAL A 100 1.42 -1.60 -1.97
C VAL A 100 0.53 -2.18 -3.05
N SER A 101 0.64 -1.67 -4.26
CA SER A 101 -0.12 -2.13 -5.43
C SER A 101 0.78 -2.21 -6.66
N ASP A 102 0.41 -3.04 -7.64
CA ASP A 102 1.17 -3.27 -8.88
C ASP A 102 2.67 -3.53 -8.59
N PHE A 103 2.94 -4.33 -7.54
CA PHE A 103 4.25 -4.66 -6.97
C PHE A 103 5.08 -3.50 -6.38
N SER A 104 4.95 -2.28 -6.88
CA SER A 104 5.88 -1.19 -6.60
C SER A 104 5.24 0.14 -6.23
N VAL A 105 3.94 0.33 -6.49
CA VAL A 105 3.23 1.55 -6.11
C VAL A 105 3.01 1.50 -4.61
N ARG A 106 3.74 2.33 -3.85
CA ARG A 106 3.74 2.29 -2.39
C ARG A 106 3.16 3.58 -1.83
N MET A 107 2.07 3.48 -1.11
CA MET A 107 1.44 4.58 -0.39
C MET A 107 1.56 4.36 1.11
N VAL A 108 2.04 5.37 1.82
CA VAL A 108 2.29 5.32 3.26
C VAL A 108 1.52 6.41 3.98
N PHE A 109 1.00 6.05 5.14
CA PHE A 109 0.14 6.91 5.96
C PHE A 109 0.85 7.19 7.28
N VAL A 110 1.41 8.39 7.37
CA VAL A 110 2.42 8.73 8.38
C VAL A 110 1.86 9.76 9.36
N THR A 111 1.99 9.49 10.65
CA THR A 111 1.79 10.48 11.71
C THR A 111 3.04 11.35 11.90
N PRO A 112 2.95 12.54 12.52
CA PRO A 112 4.12 13.35 12.83
C PRO A 112 5.16 12.67 13.76
N GLU A 113 4.75 11.64 14.51
CA GLU A 113 5.64 10.83 15.33
C GLU A 113 6.43 9.85 14.46
N GLU A 114 5.73 9.06 13.64
CA GLU A 114 6.34 8.10 12.71
C GLU A 114 7.24 8.80 11.69
N GLN A 115 6.89 10.02 11.26
CA GLN A 115 7.75 10.82 10.38
C GLN A 115 9.12 11.08 11.01
N ARG A 116 9.15 11.50 12.28
CA ARG A 116 10.41 11.74 13.00
C ARG A 116 11.20 10.46 13.21
N GLU A 117 10.53 9.32 13.38
CA GLU A 117 11.18 8.02 13.51
C GLU A 117 11.80 7.57 12.18
N LEU A 118 11.08 7.73 11.07
CA LEU A 118 11.55 7.46 9.71
C LEU A 118 12.76 8.35 9.37
N ASP A 119 12.68 9.64 9.65
CA ASP A 119 13.82 10.57 9.50
C ASP A 119 15.02 10.10 10.34
N GLY A 120 14.77 9.63 11.57
CA GLY A 120 15.79 9.12 12.49
C GLY A 120 16.50 7.84 12.03
N ILE A 121 15.87 7.05 11.15
CA ILE A 121 16.47 5.86 10.52
C ILE A 121 16.96 6.14 9.08
N GLY A 122 17.01 7.42 8.68
CA GLY A 122 17.58 7.86 7.39
C GLY A 122 16.61 7.85 6.22
N ILE A 123 15.29 7.72 6.46
CA ILE A 123 14.26 7.84 5.43
C ILE A 123 13.81 9.29 5.33
N ASP A 124 14.26 9.98 4.28
CA ASP A 124 13.89 11.36 3.99
C ASP A 124 12.49 11.44 3.33
N ILE A 125 11.45 11.62 4.14
CA ILE A 125 10.06 11.77 3.67
C ILE A 125 9.88 13.02 2.80
N GLY A 126 10.77 14.01 2.87
CA GLY A 126 10.71 15.21 2.05
C GLY A 126 10.77 14.94 0.54
N ARG A 127 11.22 13.75 0.14
CA ARG A 127 11.25 13.29 -1.26
C ARG A 127 9.97 12.58 -1.70
N TRP A 128 9.08 12.24 -0.77
CA TRP A 128 7.84 11.56 -1.10
C TRP A 128 6.78 12.55 -1.55
N ILE A 129 5.90 12.10 -2.44
CA ILE A 129 4.87 12.94 -3.04
C ILE A 129 3.67 12.97 -2.08
N PRO A 130 3.30 14.12 -1.49
CA PRO A 130 2.14 14.20 -0.62
C PRO A 130 0.86 13.97 -1.42
N VAL A 131 -0.05 13.18 -0.86
CA VAL A 131 -1.37 12.90 -1.45
C VAL A 131 -2.43 13.62 -0.62
N ASP A 132 -3.17 14.54 -1.24
CA ASP A 132 -4.33 15.16 -0.60
C ASP A 132 -5.53 14.23 -0.72
N LEU A 133 -5.92 13.64 0.42
CA LEU A 133 -7.10 12.78 0.51
C LEU A 133 -8.42 13.58 0.56
N ASN A 134 -8.37 14.92 0.62
CA ASN A 134 -9.56 15.79 0.64
C ASN A 134 -10.11 16.10 -0.75
N VAL A 135 -10.01 15.18 -1.71
CA VAL A 135 -10.71 15.31 -2.99
C VAL A 135 -12.21 15.29 -2.70
N SER A 136 -12.86 16.44 -2.88
CA SER A 136 -14.23 16.69 -2.43
C SER A 136 -15.26 15.86 -3.20
N HIS A 137 -15.93 14.94 -2.51
CA HIS A 137 -17.31 14.51 -2.80
C HIS A 137 -18.14 14.57 -1.50
N PRO A 138 -19.46 14.85 -1.57
CA PRO A 138 -20.23 15.48 -0.51
C PRO A 138 -20.44 14.59 0.73
N PRO A 139 -20.77 15.19 1.89
CA PRO A 139 -20.75 14.47 3.15
C PRO A 139 -22.00 13.60 3.27
N ARG A 140 -21.81 12.29 3.47
CA ARG A 140 -22.30 11.54 4.65
C ARG A 140 -22.28 10.03 4.38
N THR A 141 -21.89 9.33 5.43
CA THR A 141 -22.14 7.93 5.77
C THR A 141 -21.40 6.87 4.96
N PHE A 142 -20.63 6.07 5.71
CA PHE A 142 -19.81 4.92 5.33
C PHE A 142 -18.46 5.28 4.70
N VAL A 143 -17.39 4.86 5.39
CA VAL A 143 -16.06 4.75 4.79
C VAL A 143 -16.17 3.64 3.76
N VAL A 144 -16.46 4.04 2.52
CA VAL A 144 -16.36 3.18 1.35
C VAL A 144 -14.86 3.13 1.00
N PRO A 145 -14.25 1.96 0.82
CA PRO A 145 -12.92 1.90 0.19
C PRO A 145 -13.01 2.66 -1.14
N PHE A 146 -11.95 3.38 -1.53
CA PHE A 146 -11.92 4.07 -2.82
C PHE A 146 -12.51 3.17 -3.91
N SER A 147 -13.50 3.67 -4.63
CA SER A 147 -14.05 2.94 -5.76
C SER A 147 -12.94 2.74 -6.79
N ASP A 148 -13.00 1.66 -7.57
CA ASP A 148 -11.99 1.38 -8.61
C ASP A 148 -11.81 2.54 -9.59
N HIS A 149 -12.85 3.36 -9.77
CA HIS A 149 -12.81 4.57 -10.57
C HIS A 149 -11.95 5.68 -9.94
N GLU A 150 -12.01 5.85 -8.62
CA GLU A 150 -11.18 6.83 -7.90
C GLU A 150 -9.72 6.40 -7.87
N VAL A 151 -9.45 5.10 -7.69
CA VAL A 151 -8.10 4.53 -7.79
C VAL A 151 -7.56 4.67 -9.22
N ALA A 152 -8.37 4.38 -10.24
CA ALA A 152 -7.99 4.54 -11.64
C ALA A 152 -7.69 6.02 -11.99
N HIS A 153 -8.49 6.96 -11.49
CA HIS A 153 -8.27 8.39 -11.73
C HIS A 153 -7.00 8.90 -11.02
N LEU A 154 -6.71 8.42 -9.80
CA LEU A 154 -5.45 8.70 -9.12
C LEU A 154 -4.27 8.11 -9.89
N ARG A 155 -4.42 6.90 -10.45
CA ARG A 155 -3.42 6.24 -11.30
C ARG A 155 -3.15 7.01 -12.60
N GLU A 156 -4.18 7.47 -13.30
CA GLU A 156 -4.02 8.30 -14.50
C GLU A 156 -3.35 9.65 -14.19
N SER A 157 -3.76 10.30 -13.10
CA SER A 157 -3.15 11.55 -12.65
C SER A 157 -1.67 11.38 -12.32
N LEU A 158 -1.30 10.21 -11.79
CA LEU A 158 0.08 9.81 -11.51
C LEU A 158 0.90 9.55 -12.78
N TYR A 159 0.36 8.81 -13.74
CA TYR A 159 1.04 8.59 -15.02
C TYR A 159 1.28 9.88 -15.80
N GLU A 160 0.31 10.80 -15.82
CA GLU A 160 0.47 12.10 -16.48
C GLU A 160 1.48 13.00 -15.76
N GLY A 161 1.59 12.90 -14.43
CA GLY A 161 2.62 13.58 -13.64
C GLY A 161 4.03 13.06 -13.98
N LEU A 162 4.20 11.74 -14.02
CA LEU A 162 5.48 11.09 -14.34
C LEU A 162 5.92 11.36 -15.78
N LYS A 163 4.99 11.37 -16.74
CA LYS A 163 5.27 11.69 -18.14
C LYS A 163 5.78 13.14 -18.31
N LYS A 164 5.21 14.08 -17.57
CA LYS A 164 5.65 15.49 -17.57
C LYS A 164 7.02 15.71 -16.92
N HIS A 165 7.49 14.79 -16.08
CA HIS A 165 8.84 14.85 -15.51
C HIS A 165 9.87 14.07 -16.32
N GLY A 166 9.47 13.03 -17.06
CA GLY A 166 10.36 12.30 -17.96
C GLY A 166 10.80 13.06 -19.22
N ASP A 167 9.98 13.99 -19.73
CA ASP A 167 10.33 14.79 -20.92
C ASP A 167 11.27 15.98 -20.63
N SER A 168 11.56 16.30 -19.36
CA SER A 168 12.46 17.42 -19.02
C SER A 168 13.95 17.06 -18.94
N ASP A 169 14.31 15.76 -18.98
CA ASP A 169 15.70 15.30 -18.87
C ASP A 169 16.39 15.03 -20.22
N HIS A 170 15.73 15.33 -21.35
CA HIS A 170 16.30 15.25 -22.70
C HIS A 170 16.31 16.59 -23.44
N GLU A 171 16.78 17.64 -22.78
CA GLU A 171 17.30 18.81 -23.50
C GLU A 171 18.47 19.44 -22.73
N LYS A 172 19.67 18.88 -22.93
CA LYS A 172 20.94 19.60 -22.88
C LYS A 172 22.06 18.84 -23.57
#